data_AF-A0A354QAF7-F1
#
_entry.id   AF-A0A354QAF7-F1
#
_cell.length_a   1.000
_cell.length_b   1.000
_cell.length_c   1.000
_cell.angle_alpha   90.00
_cell.angle_beta   90.00
_cell.angle_gamma   90.00
#
_symmetry.space_group_name_H-M   'P 1'
#
loop_
_entity.id
_entity.type
_entity.pdbx_description
1 polymer ?
#
loop_
_entity_poly.entity_id
_entity_poly.type
_entity_poly.pdbx_seq_one_letter_code
_entity_poly.pdbx_strand_id
1 'polypeptide(L)'
;NKSDNGPGEKHFQMTCHSGGSLSVYVEPVFPRPLIVVMGNSPVAISLLKMSSELGYETLWTVTPEKENETLEVDRIQKTFDLKNINLSSPCFIIVCTQGENDWEALESAMKTSVNYVAFVGSRRKTETLKKELSENGVSPDRLGKMVNPAGLDLKARTPSEIALSILAEIVQLLRDDNTLDNQVVSESEEKAIDPVCGMKVDTELTKITFQFKSQDYHFCCNGCKTKFKNNPELFLIAS
;
A
#
# COMPACT_ATOMS: atom_id res chain seq x y z
N ASN A 1 18.48 23.56 18.90
CA ASN A 1 18.89 22.77 17.72
C ASN A 1 17.71 21.95 17.27
N LYS A 2 17.16 22.31 16.10
CA LYS A 2 16.00 21.64 15.48
C LYS A 2 16.41 20.21 15.11
N SER A 3 15.77 19.22 15.71
CA SER A 3 15.81 17.83 15.26
C SER A 3 14.93 17.75 14.01
N ASP A 4 15.54 18.01 12.87
CA ASP A 4 14.93 17.74 11.57
C ASP A 4 15.05 16.22 11.37
N ASN A 5 14.02 15.49 11.80
CA ASN A 5 13.98 14.03 11.71
C ASN A 5 13.69 13.66 10.25
N GLY A 6 14.70 13.16 9.54
CA GLY A 6 14.52 12.60 8.21
C GLY A 6 13.60 11.36 8.23
N PRO A 7 12.92 11.03 7.12
CA PRO A 7 12.12 9.81 7.03
C PRO A 7 13.00 8.58 7.29
N GLY A 8 12.56 7.69 8.19
CA GLY A 8 13.21 6.39 8.45
C GLY A 8 14.10 6.28 9.70
N GLU A 9 14.32 7.35 10.46
CA GLU A 9 15.09 7.30 11.72
C GLU A 9 14.18 7.20 12.96
N LYS A 10 14.41 6.17 13.79
CA LYS A 10 13.78 6.07 15.12
C LYS A 10 14.86 6.13 16.21
N HIS A 11 14.71 7.10 17.12
CA HIS A 11 15.56 7.22 18.30
C HIS A 11 14.93 6.49 19.48
N PHE A 12 15.71 5.58 20.07
CA PHE A 12 15.34 4.91 21.31
C PHE A 12 16.23 5.43 22.43
N GLN A 13 15.59 5.95 23.49
CA GLN A 13 16.29 6.36 24.70
C GLN A 13 16.56 5.12 25.56
N MET A 14 17.82 4.76 25.73
CA MET A 14 18.20 3.56 26.47
C MET A 14 18.08 3.80 27.98
N THR A 15 17.46 2.88 28.71
CA THR A 15 17.29 2.95 30.17
C THR A 15 18.54 2.56 30.97
N CYS A 16 19.72 2.55 30.34
CA CYS A 16 21.00 2.27 30.98
C CYS A 16 21.53 3.53 31.67
N HIS A 17 22.22 3.39 32.82
CA HIS A 17 22.81 4.50 33.58
C HIS A 17 23.80 5.37 32.79
N SER A 18 24.26 4.93 31.61
CA SER A 18 25.24 5.63 30.76
C SER A 18 24.66 6.76 29.90
N GLY A 19 23.33 6.95 29.85
CA GLY A 19 22.70 8.06 29.12
C GLY A 19 22.87 8.05 27.59
N GLY A 20 23.23 6.92 26.99
CA GLY A 20 23.41 6.79 25.54
C GLY A 20 22.09 6.70 24.77
N SER A 21 22.06 7.26 23.56
CA SER A 21 20.97 7.12 22.60
C SER A 21 21.29 6.09 21.52
N LEU A 22 20.31 5.28 21.12
CA LEU A 22 20.40 4.40 19.95
C LEU A 22 19.56 4.98 18.82
N SER A 23 20.19 5.27 17.68
CA SER A 23 19.49 5.54 16.41
C SER A 23 19.40 4.25 15.61
N VAL A 24 18.19 3.85 15.22
CA VAL A 24 17.99 2.78 14.24
C VAL A 24 17.52 3.41 12.94
N TYR A 25 18.27 3.16 11.87
CA TYR A 25 17.91 3.50 10.50
C TYR A 25 17.59 2.20 9.75
N VAL A 26 16.40 2.13 9.16
CA VAL A 26 15.98 0.99 8.33
C VAL A 26 15.73 1.52 6.93
N GLU A 27 16.48 0.99 5.96
CA GLU A 27 16.26 1.24 4.55
C GLU A 27 15.61 0.00 3.92
N PRO A 28 14.28 0.00 3.73
CA PRO A 28 13.61 -1.14 3.13
C PRO A 28 13.88 -1.19 1.62
N VAL A 29 14.35 -2.35 1.14
CA VAL A 29 14.51 -2.61 -0.31
C VAL A 29 13.24 -3.30 -0.81
N PHE A 30 12.38 -2.54 -1.49
CA PHE A 30 11.17 -3.07 -2.11
C PHE A 30 11.41 -3.43 -3.58
N PRO A 31 10.72 -4.44 -4.14
CA PRO A 31 10.72 -4.68 -5.58
C PRO A 31 10.12 -3.48 -6.32
N ARG A 32 10.51 -3.31 -7.59
CA ARG A 32 9.90 -2.29 -8.46
C ARG A 32 8.39 -2.55 -8.56
N PRO A 33 7.53 -1.52 -8.42
CA PRO A 33 6.12 -1.68 -8.69
C PRO A 33 5.89 -2.18 -10.12
N LEU A 34 4.94 -3.08 -10.29
CA LEU A 34 4.62 -3.70 -11.58
C LEU A 34 3.52 -2.90 -12.29
N ILE A 35 3.79 -2.51 -13.54
CA ILE A 35 2.80 -1.94 -14.46
C ILE A 35 2.51 -2.98 -15.54
N VAL A 36 1.28 -3.48 -15.55
CA VAL A 36 0.76 -4.38 -16.58
C VAL A 36 0.00 -3.55 -17.61
N VAL A 37 0.46 -3.55 -18.85
CA VAL A 37 -0.20 -2.86 -19.97
C VAL A 37 -0.78 -3.89 -20.93
N MET A 38 -2.10 -3.86 -21.12
CA MET A 38 -2.81 -4.81 -21.98
C MET A 38 -3.21 -4.16 -23.31
N GLY A 39 -2.69 -4.69 -24.42
CA GLY A 39 -2.92 -4.18 -25.77
C GLY A 39 -1.74 -3.40 -26.35
N ASN A 40 -1.86 -2.96 -27.61
CA ASN A 40 -0.76 -2.35 -28.38
C ASN A 40 -1.14 -0.99 -28.97
N SER A 41 -2.10 -0.28 -28.38
CA SER A 41 -2.45 1.07 -28.84
C SER A 41 -1.29 2.06 -28.70
N PRO A 42 -1.32 3.21 -29.38
CA PRO A 42 -0.35 4.28 -29.17
C PRO A 42 -0.21 4.70 -27.70
N VAL A 43 -1.30 4.64 -26.93
CA VAL A 43 -1.27 4.92 -25.48
C VAL A 43 -0.50 3.82 -24.74
N ALA A 44 -0.74 2.54 -25.08
CA ALA A 44 0.00 1.42 -24.49
C ALA A 44 1.51 1.54 -24.72
N ILE A 45 1.91 1.89 -25.95
CA ILE A 45 3.31 2.04 -26.34
C ILE A 45 3.97 3.19 -25.56
N SER A 46 3.31 4.36 -25.49
CA SER A 46 3.81 5.49 -24.70
C SER A 46 3.89 5.14 -23.21
N LEU A 47 2.89 4.44 -22.68
CA LEU A 47 2.84 4.04 -21.27
C LEU A 47 3.97 3.10 -20.91
N LEU A 48 4.24 2.07 -21.73
CA LEU A 48 5.34 1.12 -21.51
C LEU A 48 6.71 1.82 -21.47
N LYS A 49 6.97 2.70 -22.44
CA LYS A 49 8.23 3.47 -22.53
C LYS A 49 8.44 4.33 -21.28
N MET A 50 7.45 5.17 -20.95
CA MET A 50 7.53 6.06 -19.80
C MET A 50 7.57 5.29 -18.47
N SER A 51 6.91 4.14 -18.39
CA SER A 51 6.94 3.29 -17.18
C SER A 51 8.35 2.78 -16.89
N SER A 52 9.06 2.32 -17.93
CA SER A 52 10.45 1.88 -17.81
C SER A 52 11.37 3.02 -17.36
N GLU A 53 11.22 4.21 -17.98
CA GLU A 53 11.99 5.42 -17.61
C GLU A 53 11.76 5.86 -16.15
N LEU A 54 10.55 5.67 -15.62
CA LEU A 54 10.22 5.97 -14.22
C LEU A 54 10.64 4.88 -13.22
N GLY A 55 11.26 3.79 -13.70
CA GLY A 55 11.79 2.73 -12.85
C GLY A 55 10.74 1.70 -12.40
N TYR A 56 9.64 1.55 -13.13
CA TYR A 56 8.67 0.47 -12.90
C TYR A 56 9.10 -0.82 -13.60
N GLU A 57 8.70 -1.98 -13.07
CA GLU A 57 8.72 -3.22 -13.85
C GLU A 57 7.55 -3.21 -14.83
N THR A 58 7.78 -3.62 -16.07
CA THR A 58 6.78 -3.59 -17.13
C THR A 58 6.43 -4.99 -17.62
N LEU A 59 5.14 -5.29 -17.62
CA LEU A 59 4.59 -6.48 -18.29
C LEU A 59 3.68 -6.03 -19.42
N TRP A 60 4.07 -6.34 -20.65
CA TRP A 60 3.22 -6.13 -21.82
C TRP A 60 2.44 -7.39 -22.14
N THR A 61 1.10 -7.31 -22.13
CA THR A 61 0.24 -8.40 -22.59
C THR A 61 -0.43 -8.02 -23.91
N VAL A 62 -0.25 -8.83 -24.94
CA VAL A 62 -0.73 -8.54 -26.30
C VAL A 62 -1.14 -9.83 -27.00
N THR A 63 -1.99 -9.76 -28.01
CA THR A 63 -2.24 -10.93 -28.87
C THR A 63 -1.06 -11.17 -29.82
N PRO A 64 -0.77 -12.42 -30.22
CA PRO A 64 0.41 -12.74 -31.04
C PRO A 64 0.49 -11.96 -32.36
N GLU A 65 -0.66 -11.65 -32.96
CA GLU A 65 -0.80 -10.93 -34.24
C GLU A 65 -0.38 -9.45 -34.16
N LYS A 66 -0.34 -8.92 -32.94
CA LYS A 66 -0.21 -7.49 -32.64
C LYS A 66 1.15 -7.14 -32.02
N GLU A 67 2.00 -8.14 -31.79
CA GLU A 67 3.39 -8.01 -31.39
C GLU A 67 4.28 -7.63 -32.60
N ASN A 68 3.98 -6.48 -33.22
CA ASN A 68 4.70 -5.99 -34.40
C ASN A 68 5.72 -4.89 -34.06
N GLU A 69 5.86 -4.53 -32.78
CA GLU A 69 6.78 -3.51 -32.31
C GLU A 69 7.85 -4.13 -31.40
N THR A 70 9.11 -3.80 -31.68
CA THR A 70 10.22 -4.01 -30.75
C THR A 70 10.15 -2.96 -29.65
N LEU A 71 9.45 -3.28 -28.57
CA LEU A 71 9.43 -2.48 -27.34
C LEU A 71 10.40 -3.08 -26.32
N GLU A 72 11.25 -2.24 -25.74
CA GLU A 72 12.00 -2.61 -24.54
C GLU A 72 11.05 -2.63 -23.34
N VAL A 73 10.66 -3.84 -22.95
CA VAL A 73 9.85 -4.12 -21.77
C VAL A 73 10.48 -5.28 -21.01
N ASP A 74 10.28 -5.34 -19.69
CA ASP A 74 10.89 -6.39 -18.88
C ASP A 74 10.31 -7.77 -19.25
N ARG A 75 9.01 -7.83 -19.53
CA ARG A 75 8.28 -9.07 -19.77
C ARG A 75 7.20 -8.91 -20.85
N ILE A 76 7.02 -9.94 -21.67
CA ILE A 76 5.98 -10.02 -22.71
C ILE A 76 5.15 -11.29 -22.52
N GLN A 77 3.83 -11.15 -22.57
CA GLN A 77 2.85 -12.24 -22.54
C GLN A 77 1.98 -12.15 -23.81
N LYS A 78 1.94 -13.23 -24.61
CA LYS A 78 1.21 -13.25 -25.90
C LYS A 78 -0.27 -13.63 -25.76
N THR A 79 -0.85 -13.32 -24.62
CA THR A 79 -2.26 -13.55 -24.27
C THR A 79 -2.65 -12.57 -23.17
N PHE A 80 -3.95 -12.32 -23.01
CA PHE A 80 -4.46 -11.54 -21.89
C PHE A 80 -4.61 -12.35 -20.59
N ASP A 81 -4.39 -13.67 -20.59
CA ASP A 81 -4.50 -14.48 -19.37
C ASP A 81 -3.40 -14.15 -18.35
N LEU A 82 -3.82 -13.66 -17.18
CA LEU A 82 -2.96 -13.26 -16.07
C LEU A 82 -2.85 -14.30 -14.93
N LYS A 83 -3.52 -15.46 -15.02
CA LYS A 83 -3.61 -16.43 -13.89
C LYS A 83 -2.27 -16.90 -13.33
N ASN A 84 -1.26 -17.05 -14.19
CA ASN A 84 0.06 -17.58 -13.82
C ASN A 84 1.13 -16.48 -13.68
N ILE A 85 0.70 -15.22 -13.62
CA ILE A 85 1.58 -14.07 -13.46
C ILE A 85 1.62 -13.66 -11.99
N ASN A 86 2.82 -13.48 -11.43
CA ASN A 86 2.96 -12.86 -10.11
C ASN A 86 2.58 -11.37 -10.21
N LEU A 87 1.46 -11.00 -9.59
CA LEU A 87 0.90 -9.65 -9.55
C LEU A 87 0.94 -9.06 -8.12
N SER A 88 2.02 -9.31 -7.40
CA SER A 88 2.21 -8.81 -6.02
C SER A 88 2.14 -7.29 -5.97
N SER A 89 1.56 -6.76 -4.88
CA SER A 89 1.48 -5.32 -4.65
C SER A 89 2.88 -4.72 -4.42
N PRO A 90 3.16 -3.49 -4.90
CA PRO A 90 2.29 -2.64 -5.72
C PRO A 90 2.23 -3.07 -7.19
N CYS A 91 1.02 -3.26 -7.71
CA CYS A 91 0.75 -3.65 -9.09
C CYS A 91 -0.41 -2.82 -9.66
N PHE A 92 -0.31 -2.43 -10.93
CA PHE A 92 -1.30 -1.62 -11.64
C PHE A 92 -1.61 -2.28 -12.99
N ILE A 93 -2.89 -2.49 -13.30
CA ILE A 93 -3.31 -3.04 -14.59
C ILE A 93 -4.00 -1.95 -15.41
N ILE A 94 -3.54 -1.74 -16.64
CA ILE A 94 -4.09 -0.75 -17.56
C ILE A 94 -4.45 -1.45 -18.88
N VAL A 95 -5.74 -1.42 -19.21
CA VAL A 95 -6.27 -2.00 -20.45
C VAL A 95 -6.36 -0.92 -21.53
N CYS A 96 -5.54 -1.08 -22.56
CA CYS A 96 -5.27 -0.13 -23.65
C CYS A 96 -5.40 -0.81 -25.03
N THR A 97 -6.43 -1.64 -25.23
CA THR A 97 -6.56 -2.48 -26.43
C THR A 97 -7.18 -1.78 -27.65
N GLN A 98 -7.68 -0.54 -27.49
CA GLN A 98 -8.23 0.29 -28.56
C GLN A 98 -9.36 -0.37 -29.38
N GLY A 99 -10.29 -1.10 -28.75
CA GLY A 99 -11.43 -1.68 -29.47
C GLY A 99 -11.32 -3.15 -29.82
N GLU A 100 -10.12 -3.71 -29.70
CA GLU A 100 -9.89 -5.11 -30.00
C GLU A 100 -9.82 -5.89 -28.71
N ASN A 101 -10.62 -6.95 -28.57
CA ASN A 101 -10.58 -7.87 -27.42
C ASN A 101 -10.68 -7.16 -26.04
N ASP A 102 -11.35 -5.99 -25.94
CA ASP A 102 -11.47 -5.27 -24.66
C ASP A 102 -12.14 -6.14 -23.59
N TRP A 103 -13.13 -6.93 -24.01
CA TRP A 103 -13.84 -7.88 -23.16
C TRP A 103 -12.87 -8.87 -22.49
N GLU A 104 -12.08 -9.59 -23.29
CA GLU A 104 -11.15 -10.60 -22.81
C GLU A 104 -10.09 -10.00 -21.87
N ALA A 105 -9.54 -8.84 -22.25
CA ALA A 105 -8.55 -8.14 -21.45
C ALA A 105 -9.12 -7.67 -20.10
N LEU A 106 -10.31 -7.05 -20.11
CA LEU A 106 -10.96 -6.62 -18.88
C LEU A 106 -11.42 -7.80 -18.03
N GLU A 107 -11.98 -8.85 -18.62
CA GLU A 107 -12.41 -10.03 -17.87
C GLU A 107 -11.22 -10.65 -17.13
N SER A 108 -10.07 -10.80 -17.79
CA SER A 108 -8.85 -11.28 -17.17
C SER A 108 -8.37 -10.36 -16.05
N ALA A 109 -8.29 -9.04 -16.31
CA ALA A 109 -7.88 -8.05 -15.31
C ALA A 109 -8.78 -8.05 -14.06
N MET A 110 -10.10 -8.15 -14.26
CA MET A 110 -11.09 -8.08 -13.18
C MET A 110 -11.13 -9.33 -12.31
N LYS A 111 -10.68 -10.48 -12.84
CA LYS A 111 -10.48 -11.72 -12.07
C LYS A 111 -9.26 -11.69 -11.15
N THR A 112 -8.37 -10.71 -11.29
CA THR A 112 -7.21 -10.54 -10.39
C THR A 112 -7.61 -9.84 -9.09
N SER A 113 -6.74 -9.94 -8.07
CA SER A 113 -6.85 -9.18 -6.82
C SER A 113 -6.21 -7.78 -6.88
N VAL A 114 -5.72 -7.34 -8.05
CA VAL A 114 -5.01 -6.06 -8.18
C VAL A 114 -5.97 -4.89 -8.02
N ASN A 115 -5.78 -4.05 -7.00
CA ASN A 115 -6.75 -3.00 -6.67
C ASN A 115 -6.96 -1.97 -7.79
N TYR A 116 -5.89 -1.60 -8.48
CA TYR A 116 -5.96 -0.63 -9.57
C TYR A 116 -6.11 -1.33 -10.93
N VAL A 117 -7.30 -1.21 -11.51
CA VAL A 117 -7.58 -1.62 -12.89
C VAL A 117 -8.16 -0.42 -13.63
N ALA A 118 -7.45 0.08 -14.63
CA ALA A 118 -7.85 1.22 -15.43
C ALA A 118 -8.16 0.80 -16.87
N PHE A 119 -9.19 1.39 -17.46
CA PHE A 119 -9.55 1.15 -18.86
C PHE A 119 -9.45 2.43 -19.68
N VAL A 120 -8.60 2.38 -20.71
CA VAL A 120 -8.45 3.46 -21.70
C VAL A 120 -9.54 3.31 -22.76
N GLY A 121 -10.70 3.91 -22.47
CA GLY A 121 -11.85 3.91 -23.36
C GLY A 121 -12.88 4.96 -22.96
N SER A 122 -13.82 5.26 -23.87
CA SER A 122 -14.89 6.21 -23.59
C SER A 122 -15.81 5.72 -22.46
N ARG A 123 -16.35 6.64 -21.65
CA ARG A 123 -17.33 6.34 -20.59
C ARG A 123 -18.47 5.43 -21.07
N ARG A 124 -19.05 5.75 -22.23
CA ARG A 124 -20.15 4.96 -22.82
C ARG A 124 -19.76 3.50 -23.04
N LYS A 125 -18.56 3.25 -23.59
CA LYS A 125 -18.06 1.89 -23.86
C LYS A 125 -17.79 1.14 -22.57
N THR A 126 -17.22 1.82 -21.58
CA THR A 126 -16.97 1.26 -20.24
C THR A 126 -18.26 0.80 -19.59
N GLU A 127 -19.33 1.60 -19.65
CA GLU A 127 -20.63 1.21 -19.08
C GLU A 127 -21.22 -0.03 -19.76
N THR A 128 -21.06 -0.17 -21.08
CA THR A 128 -21.46 -1.40 -21.79
C THR A 128 -20.66 -2.61 -21.28
N LEU A 129 -19.33 -2.50 -21.24
CA LEU A 129 -18.46 -3.58 -20.78
C LEU A 129 -18.69 -3.94 -19.31
N LYS A 130 -18.97 -2.96 -18.43
CA LYS A 130 -19.32 -3.21 -17.03
C LYS A 130 -20.58 -4.07 -16.89
N LYS A 131 -21.60 -3.85 -17.73
CA LYS A 131 -22.82 -4.65 -17.72
C LYS A 131 -22.55 -6.09 -18.12
N GLU A 132 -21.86 -6.28 -19.23
CA GLU A 132 -21.45 -7.60 -19.70
C GLU A 132 -20.61 -8.32 -18.62
N LEU A 133 -19.66 -7.63 -17.96
CA LEU A 133 -18.79 -8.20 -16.91
C LEU A 133 -19.60 -8.61 -15.68
N SER A 134 -20.60 -7.81 -15.33
CA SER A 134 -21.53 -8.14 -14.25
C SER A 134 -22.35 -9.39 -14.56
N GLU A 135 -22.82 -9.55 -15.80
CA GLU A 135 -23.56 -10.74 -16.24
C GLU A 135 -22.69 -12.01 -16.20
N ASN A 136 -21.37 -11.84 -16.33
CA ASN A 136 -20.38 -12.92 -16.24
C ASN A 136 -19.78 -13.10 -14.83
N GLY A 137 -20.41 -12.52 -13.80
CA GLY A 137 -20.12 -12.82 -12.40
C GLY A 137 -19.03 -11.95 -11.75
N VAL A 138 -18.57 -10.88 -12.39
CA VAL A 138 -17.71 -9.90 -11.72
C VAL A 138 -18.53 -9.11 -10.69
N SER A 139 -18.03 -9.04 -9.45
CA SER A 139 -18.79 -8.40 -8.36
C SER A 139 -18.96 -6.89 -8.57
N PRO A 140 -20.08 -6.29 -8.09
CA PRO A 140 -20.29 -4.85 -8.17
C PRO A 140 -19.20 -4.01 -7.49
N ASP A 141 -18.65 -4.47 -6.36
CA ASP A 141 -17.53 -3.82 -5.67
C ASP A 141 -16.30 -3.75 -6.58
N ARG A 142 -15.98 -4.86 -7.24
CA ARG A 142 -14.85 -4.92 -8.17
C ARG A 142 -15.06 -3.98 -9.35
N LEU A 143 -16.24 -4.02 -9.98
CA LEU A 143 -16.62 -3.13 -11.09
C LEU A 143 -16.63 -1.64 -10.69
N GLY A 144 -16.99 -1.34 -9.44
CA GLY A 144 -16.96 0.01 -8.87
C GLY A 144 -15.55 0.58 -8.75
N LYS A 145 -14.55 -0.29 -8.49
CA LYS A 145 -13.13 0.07 -8.41
C LYS A 145 -12.44 0.25 -9.76
N MET A 146 -13.07 -0.14 -10.87
CA MET A 146 -12.48 0.06 -12.19
C MET A 146 -12.43 1.56 -12.53
N VAL A 147 -11.22 2.04 -12.83
CA VAL A 147 -10.93 3.44 -13.15
C VAL A 147 -11.29 3.72 -14.61
N ASN A 148 -12.19 4.69 -14.82
CA ASN A 148 -12.51 5.20 -16.15
C ASN A 148 -13.09 6.62 -16.11
N PRO A 149 -12.60 7.55 -16.96
CA PRO A 149 -11.41 7.45 -17.82
C PRO A 149 -10.14 7.16 -17.01
N ALA A 150 -9.18 6.47 -17.61
CA ALA A 150 -7.90 6.19 -16.96
C ALA A 150 -7.08 7.48 -16.80
N GLY A 151 -6.42 7.66 -15.65
CA GLY A 151 -5.54 8.80 -15.37
C GLY A 151 -6.25 10.05 -14.88
N LEU A 152 -5.45 10.99 -14.37
CA LEU A 152 -5.91 12.30 -13.92
C LEU A 152 -6.51 13.11 -15.09
N ASP A 153 -7.46 14.01 -14.80
CA ASP A 153 -8.00 14.93 -15.81
C ASP A 153 -7.03 16.07 -16.12
N LEU A 154 -6.03 15.78 -16.95
CA LEU A 154 -5.08 16.76 -17.48
C LEU A 154 -5.55 17.41 -18.79
N LYS A 155 -6.81 17.15 -19.21
CA LYS A 155 -7.31 17.49 -20.55
C LYS A 155 -6.42 16.94 -21.68
N ALA A 156 -5.83 15.77 -21.45
CA ALA A 156 -4.93 15.09 -22.37
C ALA A 156 -5.59 14.81 -23.73
N ARG A 157 -4.81 14.94 -24.80
CA ARG A 157 -5.25 14.74 -26.19
C ARG A 157 -4.36 13.78 -26.95
N THR A 158 -3.06 13.82 -26.70
CA THR A 158 -2.10 12.94 -27.37
C THR A 158 -1.92 11.63 -26.60
N PRO A 159 -1.49 10.53 -27.25
CA PRO A 159 -1.22 9.28 -26.55
C PRO A 159 -0.22 9.42 -25.39
N SER A 160 0.81 10.26 -25.57
CA SER A 160 1.80 10.54 -24.54
C SER A 160 1.24 11.36 -23.37
N GLU A 161 0.34 12.32 -23.63
CA GLU A 161 -0.34 13.05 -22.56
C GLU A 161 -1.29 12.14 -21.77
N ILE A 162 -1.97 11.20 -22.43
CA ILE A 162 -2.82 10.20 -21.76
C ILE A 162 -1.97 9.24 -20.93
N ALA A 163 -0.86 8.75 -21.48
CA ALA A 163 0.08 7.92 -20.71
C ALA A 163 0.62 8.66 -19.48
N LEU A 164 0.99 9.94 -19.64
CA LEU A 164 1.41 10.80 -18.54
C LEU A 164 0.32 10.98 -17.49
N SER A 165 -0.95 11.17 -17.88
CA SER A 165 -2.03 11.33 -16.91
C SER A 165 -2.30 10.06 -16.09
N ILE A 166 -2.16 8.89 -16.71
CA ILE A 166 -2.24 7.59 -16.04
C ILE A 166 -1.07 7.40 -15.07
N LEU A 167 0.16 7.69 -15.51
CA LEU A 167 1.34 7.57 -14.65
C LEU A 167 1.32 8.57 -13.49
N ALA A 168 0.79 9.77 -13.71
CA ALA A 168 0.61 10.75 -12.65
C ALA A 168 -0.39 10.25 -11.58
N GLU A 169 -1.49 9.61 -11.99
CA GLU A 169 -2.44 8.96 -11.07
C GLU A 169 -1.76 7.82 -10.29
N ILE A 170 -0.98 6.96 -10.96
CA ILE A 170 -0.24 5.86 -10.31
C ILE A 170 0.78 6.40 -9.30
N VAL A 171 1.54 7.44 -9.66
CA VAL A 171 2.49 8.09 -8.75
C VAL A 171 1.77 8.68 -7.55
N GLN A 172 0.62 9.34 -7.74
CA GLN A 172 -0.19 9.85 -6.64
C GLN A 172 -0.62 8.71 -5.70
N LEU A 173 -1.16 7.61 -6.24
CA LEU A 173 -1.57 6.45 -5.44
C LEU A 173 -0.41 5.83 -4.66
N LEU A 174 0.78 5.71 -5.28
CA LEU A 174 1.97 5.18 -4.62
C LEU A 174 2.50 6.06 -3.49
N ARG A 175 2.21 7.36 -3.52
CA ARG A 175 2.64 8.32 -2.48
C ARG A 175 1.57 8.52 -1.42
N ASP A 176 0.31 8.39 -1.78
CA ASP A 176 -0.82 8.43 -0.85
C ASP A 176 -0.92 7.12 -0.05
N ASP A 177 -0.54 5.97 -0.63
CA ASP A 177 -0.40 4.68 0.05
C ASP A 177 0.89 4.56 0.89
N ASN A 178 1.36 5.68 1.44
CA ASN A 178 2.44 5.74 2.43
C ASN A 178 2.09 5.06 3.78
N THR A 179 1.25 4.01 3.74
CA THR A 179 1.18 2.96 4.76
C THR A 179 2.43 2.08 4.76
N LEU A 180 3.23 2.07 3.67
CA LEU A 180 4.55 1.41 3.63
C LEU A 180 5.67 2.23 4.30
N ASP A 181 5.51 3.57 4.40
CA ASP A 181 6.41 4.43 5.17
C ASP A 181 6.03 4.52 6.66
N ASN A 182 4.89 3.96 7.08
CA ASN A 182 4.40 4.18 8.43
C ASN A 182 3.42 3.11 8.95
N GLN A 183 3.79 1.82 8.92
CA GLN A 183 3.28 0.90 9.94
C GLN A 183 3.97 1.19 11.29
N VAL A 184 3.68 2.38 11.84
CA VAL A 184 3.65 2.56 13.28
C VAL A 184 2.40 1.80 13.71
N VAL A 185 2.64 0.70 14.43
CA VAL A 185 1.64 0.13 15.33
C VAL A 185 1.00 1.30 16.05
N SER A 186 -0.29 1.55 15.79
CA SER A 186 -1.04 2.60 16.47
C SER A 186 -0.80 2.45 17.97
N GLU A 187 -0.12 3.42 18.58
CA GLU A 187 0.01 3.48 20.03
C GLU A 187 -1.42 3.57 20.60
N SER A 188 -1.86 2.49 21.24
CA SER A 188 -2.97 2.51 22.19
C SER A 188 -2.64 3.54 23.27
N GLU A 189 -3.43 4.60 23.37
CA GLU A 189 -3.14 5.76 24.24
C GLU A 189 -3.47 5.52 25.73
N GLU A 190 -3.99 4.36 26.11
CA GLU A 190 -4.26 4.05 27.52
C GLU A 190 -2.99 3.60 28.26
N LYS A 191 -2.25 4.59 28.75
CA LYS A 191 -1.05 4.41 29.60
C LYS A 191 -1.41 4.62 31.07
N ALA A 192 -1.34 3.59 31.90
CA ALA A 192 -1.43 3.67 33.36
C ALA A 192 -0.08 3.99 34.00
N ILE A 193 -0.06 4.62 35.18
CA ILE A 193 1.19 4.92 35.90
C ILE A 193 1.46 3.81 36.92
N ASP A 194 2.65 3.21 36.87
CA ASP A 194 3.11 2.26 37.89
C ASP A 194 3.32 3.02 39.23
N PRO A 195 2.57 2.69 40.30
CA PRO A 195 2.61 3.43 41.56
C PRO A 195 3.93 3.29 42.33
N VAL A 196 4.80 2.33 41.97
CA VAL A 196 6.08 2.11 42.66
C VAL A 196 7.19 2.96 42.06
N CYS A 197 7.20 3.16 40.75
CA CYS A 197 8.31 3.82 40.04
C CYS A 197 7.90 5.02 39.18
N GLY A 198 6.60 5.27 38.99
CA GLY A 198 6.08 6.35 38.16
C GLY A 198 6.18 6.10 36.66
N MET A 199 6.58 4.90 36.24
CA MET A 199 6.71 4.55 34.82
C MET A 199 5.33 4.38 34.18
N LYS A 200 5.13 4.94 32.98
CA LYS A 200 3.92 4.73 32.19
C LYS A 200 3.93 3.33 31.58
N VAL A 201 2.83 2.59 31.74
CA VAL A 201 2.65 1.22 31.30
C VAL A 201 1.40 1.16 30.43
N ASP A 202 1.52 0.54 29.26
CA ASP A 202 0.37 0.26 28.39
C ASP A 202 -0.55 -0.78 29.05
N THR A 203 -1.82 -0.42 29.25
CA THR A 203 -2.80 -1.23 29.99
C THR A 203 -3.25 -2.47 29.22
N GLU A 204 -3.22 -2.46 27.89
CA GLU A 204 -3.64 -3.57 27.04
C GLU A 204 -2.51 -4.59 26.86
N LEU A 205 -1.26 -4.12 26.80
CA LEU A 205 -0.09 -4.99 26.59
C LEU A 205 0.43 -5.62 27.89
N THR A 206 0.22 -4.98 29.05
CA THR A 206 0.76 -5.47 30.31
C THR A 206 -0.11 -6.54 30.96
N LYS A 207 0.41 -7.76 31.07
CA LYS A 207 -0.19 -8.83 31.88
C LYS A 207 0.14 -8.72 33.37
N ILE A 208 0.94 -7.72 33.76
CA ILE A 208 1.45 -7.58 35.13
C ILE A 208 0.56 -6.60 35.89
N THR A 209 -0.56 -7.11 36.39
CA THR A 209 -1.55 -6.35 37.16
C THR A 209 -1.71 -6.88 38.59
N PHE A 210 -2.22 -6.05 39.50
CA PHE A 210 -2.59 -6.44 40.86
C PHE A 210 -3.78 -5.62 41.36
N GLN A 211 -4.79 -6.28 41.91
CA GLN A 211 -6.00 -5.64 42.41
C GLN A 211 -5.85 -5.32 43.91
N PHE A 212 -6.10 -4.07 44.30
CA PHE A 212 -6.10 -3.64 45.70
C PHE A 212 -7.21 -2.59 45.93
N LYS A 213 -7.98 -2.72 47.02
CA LYS A 213 -9.12 -1.83 47.37
C LYS A 213 -10.07 -1.57 46.17
N SER A 214 -10.37 -2.62 45.40
CA SER A 214 -11.25 -2.60 44.22
C SER A 214 -10.75 -1.78 43.02
N GLN A 215 -9.45 -1.48 42.96
CA GLN A 215 -8.78 -0.86 41.80
C GLN A 215 -7.68 -1.79 41.28
N ASP A 216 -7.58 -1.89 39.95
CA ASP A 216 -6.50 -2.61 39.28
C ASP A 216 -5.31 -1.68 39.04
N TYR A 217 -4.13 -2.13 39.45
CA TYR A 217 -2.86 -1.44 39.25
C TYR A 217 -2.01 -2.18 38.22
N HIS A 218 -1.40 -1.44 37.31
CA HIS A 218 -0.54 -1.95 36.25
C HIS A 218 0.93 -1.66 36.59
N PHE A 219 1.81 -2.63 36.37
CA PHE A 219 3.23 -2.52 36.73
C PHE A 219 4.14 -2.71 35.52
N CYS A 220 5.26 -1.98 35.50
CA CYS A 220 6.26 -2.06 34.44
C CYS A 220 7.03 -3.39 34.49
N CYS A 221 7.13 -4.01 35.67
CA CYS A 221 7.78 -5.30 35.86
C CYS A 221 7.27 -6.05 37.10
N ASN A 222 7.57 -7.35 37.19
CA ASN A 222 7.23 -8.18 38.35
C ASN A 222 7.87 -7.68 39.66
N GLY A 223 9.01 -6.96 39.57
CA GLY A 223 9.66 -6.35 40.73
C GLY A 223 8.79 -5.26 41.38
N CYS A 224 8.24 -4.36 40.58
CA CYS A 224 7.30 -3.32 41.05
C CYS A 224 6.03 -3.95 41.61
N LYS A 225 5.43 -4.92 40.91
CA LYS A 225 4.27 -5.68 41.42
C LYS A 225 4.56 -6.32 42.79
N THR A 226 5.74 -6.92 42.96
CA THR A 226 6.13 -7.58 44.22
C THR A 226 6.31 -6.57 45.35
N LYS A 227 6.98 -5.43 45.08
CA LYS A 227 7.14 -4.34 46.05
C LYS A 227 5.80 -3.77 46.48
N PHE A 228 4.90 -3.52 45.52
CA PHE A 228 3.55 -3.04 45.79
C PHE A 228 2.76 -4.06 46.62
N LYS A 229 2.74 -5.34 46.23
CA LYS A 229 2.07 -6.41 46.97
C LYS A 229 2.53 -6.51 48.43
N ASN A 230 3.81 -6.30 48.70
CA ASN A 230 4.36 -6.42 50.04
C ASN A 230 3.97 -5.25 50.95
N ASN A 231 3.85 -4.03 50.41
CA ASN A 231 3.45 -2.85 51.19
C ASN A 231 2.63 -1.85 50.33
N PRO A 232 1.36 -2.15 50.00
CA PRO A 232 0.58 -1.33 49.06
C PRO A 232 0.35 0.10 49.59
N GLU A 233 0.14 0.25 50.88
CA GLU A 233 -0.24 1.53 51.48
C GLU A 233 0.87 2.58 51.38
N LEU A 234 2.15 2.17 51.41
CA LEU A 234 3.28 3.10 51.27
C LEU A 234 3.31 3.83 49.92
N PHE A 235 2.81 3.19 48.87
CA PHE A 235 2.82 3.73 47.50
C PHE A 235 1.55 4.50 47.15
N LEU A 236 0.54 4.47 48.02
CA LEU A 236 -0.75 5.14 47.80
C LEU A 236 -0.93 6.40 48.68
N ILE A 237 0.05 6.71 49.56
CA ILE A 237 0.02 7.87 50.47
C ILE A 237 0.63 9.13 49.82
N ALA A 238 1.36 9.01 48.71
CA ALA A 238 1.90 10.14 47.97
C ALA A 238 1.01 10.46 46.75
N SER A 239 -0.02 11.27 46.97
CA SER A 239 -0.80 11.95 45.91
C SER A 239 -0.54 13.45 45.97
#